data_AF-A0A956RIR4-F1
#
_entry.id   AF-A0A956RIR4-F1
#
_cell.length_a   1.000
_cell.length_b   1.000
_cell.length_c   1.000
_cell.angle_alpha   90.00
_cell.angle_beta   90.00
_cell.angle_gamma   90.00
#
_symmetry.space_group_name_H-M   'P 1'
#
loop_
_entity.id
_entity.type
_entity.pdbx_description
1 polymer ?
#
loop_
_entity_poly.entity_id
_entity_poly.type
_entity_poly.pdbx_seq_one_letter_code
_entity_poly.pdbx_strand_id
1 'polypeptide(L)'
;ALEIYRAALANDALRDTLKLYFSLWLNELALRQGQSVDADSLTFINDYVGARHGEDGWARRLALHAQGKLSYDELLAAADNDGERAEAHFYEGLRRWRSGDERNGKELMRKVLSTKMMSFFEYDMARSYLEWNELPQRGRPAGR
;
A
#
# COMPACT_ATOMS: atom_id res chain seq x y z
N ALA A 1 15.55 -3.81 8.74
CA ALA A 1 14.12 -3.65 8.37
C ALA A 1 13.50 -4.99 7.98
N LEU A 2 14.01 -5.68 6.96
CA LEU A 2 13.49 -6.99 6.55
C LEU A 2 13.56 -8.07 7.64
N GLU A 3 14.62 -8.12 8.45
CA GLU A 3 14.73 -9.08 9.58
C GLU A 3 13.63 -8.86 10.64
N ILE A 4 13.34 -7.60 10.98
CA ILE A 4 12.25 -7.23 11.91
C ILE A 4 10.90 -7.63 11.33
N TYR A 5 10.71 -7.41 10.02
CA TYR A 5 9.49 -7.80 9.34
C TYR A 5 9.31 -9.32 9.27
N ARG A 6 10.35 -10.09 8.95
CA ARG A 6 10.29 -11.56 8.97
C ARG A 6 9.96 -12.09 10.36
N ALA A 7 10.53 -11.49 11.41
CA ALA A 7 10.16 -11.80 12.79
C ALA A 7 8.70 -11.43 13.10
N ALA A 8 8.18 -10.33 12.53
CA ALA A 8 6.78 -9.94 12.65
C ALA A 8 5.83 -10.90 11.91
N LEU A 9 6.21 -11.40 10.72
CA LEU A 9 5.40 -12.40 9.99
C LEU A 9 5.22 -13.68 10.82
N ALA A 10 6.30 -14.15 11.46
CA ALA A 10 6.30 -15.33 12.32
C ALA A 10 5.61 -15.11 13.69
N ASN A 11 5.16 -13.90 13.99
CA ASN A 11 4.53 -13.58 15.27
C ASN A 11 2.99 -13.70 15.17
N ASP A 12 2.44 -14.71 15.84
CA ASP A 12 1.00 -14.97 15.86
C ASP A 12 0.18 -13.92 16.64
N ALA A 13 0.83 -13.10 17.48
CA ALA A 13 0.15 -12.01 18.19
C ALA A 13 -0.17 -10.81 17.28
N LEU A 14 0.43 -10.74 16.09
CA LEU A 14 0.14 -9.70 15.10
C LEU A 14 -1.01 -10.13 14.19
N ARG A 15 -2.01 -9.25 14.05
CA ARG A 15 -3.14 -9.45 13.14
C ARG A 15 -2.65 -9.58 11.69
N ASP A 16 -3.25 -10.51 10.94
CA ASP A 16 -2.90 -10.75 9.54
C ASP A 16 -3.10 -9.52 8.64
N THR A 17 -4.10 -8.69 8.94
CA THR A 17 -4.33 -7.41 8.25
C THR A 17 -3.09 -6.50 8.34
N LEU A 18 -2.49 -6.39 9.54
CA LEU A 18 -1.30 -5.57 9.73
C LEU A 18 -0.08 -6.15 8.98
N LYS A 19 0.08 -7.47 8.99
CA LYS A 19 1.10 -8.17 8.21
C LYS A 19 0.94 -7.91 6.71
N LEU A 20 -0.30 -7.90 6.21
CA LEU A 20 -0.60 -7.57 4.81
C LEU A 20 -0.17 -6.14 4.48
N TYR A 21 -0.55 -5.15 5.29
CA TYR A 21 -0.12 -3.77 5.06
C TYR A 21 1.40 -3.67 4.97
N PHE A 22 2.14 -4.25 5.93
CA PHE A 22 3.61 -4.27 5.86
C PHE A 22 4.14 -4.95 4.58
N SER A 23 3.52 -6.05 4.17
CA SER A 23 3.88 -6.74 2.92
C SER A 23 3.71 -5.82 1.71
N LEU A 24 2.59 -5.10 1.60
CA LEU A 24 2.30 -4.17 0.51
C LEU A 24 3.33 -3.04 0.44
N TRP A 25 3.68 -2.47 1.59
CA TRP A 25 4.67 -1.40 1.69
C TRP A 25 6.09 -1.85 1.35
N LEU A 26 6.50 -3.04 1.81
CA LEU A 26 7.82 -3.60 1.48
C LEU A 26 7.94 -3.97 0.00
N ASN A 27 6.89 -4.58 -0.56
CA ASN A 27 6.82 -4.88 -1.98
C ASN A 27 6.94 -3.60 -2.82
N GLU A 28 6.18 -2.56 -2.48
CA GLU A 28 6.23 -1.29 -3.19
C GLU A 28 7.62 -0.62 -3.05
N LEU A 29 8.25 -0.65 -1.87
CA LEU A 29 9.58 -0.10 -1.68
C LEU A 29 10.63 -0.82 -2.55
N ALA A 30 10.59 -2.16 -2.60
CA ALA A 30 11.48 -2.95 -3.45
C ALA A 30 11.30 -2.59 -4.92
N LEU A 31 10.05 -2.46 -5.39
CA LEU A 31 9.74 -2.07 -6.76
C LEU A 31 10.27 -0.66 -7.10
N ARG A 32 10.16 0.31 -6.19
CA ARG A 32 10.72 1.67 -6.38
C ARG A 32 12.23 1.69 -6.48
N GLN A 33 12.91 0.76 -5.79
CA GLN A 33 14.36 0.63 -5.81
C GLN A 33 14.87 -0.20 -7.01
N GLY A 34 13.98 -0.77 -7.81
CA GLY A 34 14.35 -1.73 -8.86
C GLY A 34 14.98 -3.02 -8.30
N GLN A 35 14.68 -3.35 -7.04
CA GLN A 35 15.16 -4.56 -6.38
C GLN A 35 14.18 -5.71 -6.54
N SER A 36 14.67 -6.94 -6.34
CA SER A 36 13.81 -8.10 -6.22
C SER A 36 12.90 -7.96 -5.00
N VAL A 37 11.62 -8.21 -5.19
CA VAL A 37 10.64 -8.29 -4.09
C VAL A 37 11.03 -9.43 -3.14
N ASP A 38 10.90 -9.20 -1.85
CA ASP A 38 11.12 -10.21 -0.82
C ASP A 38 10.10 -11.36 -0.97
N ALA A 39 10.60 -12.60 -1.05
CA ALA A 39 9.78 -13.77 -1.36
C ALA A 39 8.70 -14.04 -0.30
N ASP A 40 9.01 -13.81 0.98
CA ASP A 40 8.06 -14.01 2.08
C ASP A 40 6.91 -13.00 2.00
N SER A 41 7.23 -11.73 1.71
CA SER A 41 6.24 -10.67 1.51
C SER A 41 5.31 -10.95 0.34
N LEU A 42 5.86 -11.41 -0.80
CA LEU A 42 5.08 -11.75 -1.98
C LEU A 42 4.20 -12.99 -1.74
N THR A 43 4.75 -14.00 -1.06
CA THR A 43 4.01 -15.22 -0.68
C THR A 43 2.84 -14.86 0.24
N PHE A 44 3.07 -14.02 1.25
CA PHE A 44 2.01 -13.56 2.15
C PHE A 44 0.89 -12.83 1.41
N ILE A 45 1.22 -11.90 0.50
CA ILE A 45 0.22 -11.21 -0.33
C ILE A 45 -0.59 -12.21 -1.17
N ASN A 46 0.08 -13.20 -1.78
CA ASN A 46 -0.56 -14.20 -2.62
C ASN A 46 -1.52 -15.10 -1.83
N ASP A 47 -1.07 -15.59 -0.67
CA ASP A 47 -1.80 -16.52 0.18
C ASP A 47 -2.95 -15.84 0.94
N TYR A 48 -2.86 -14.52 1.18
CA TYR A 48 -3.90 -13.73 1.85
C TYR A 48 -5.29 -13.88 1.18
N VAL A 49 -5.31 -14.10 -0.14
CA VAL A 49 -6.55 -14.24 -0.92
C VAL A 49 -7.18 -15.63 -0.77
N GLY A 50 -6.36 -16.66 -0.50
CA GLY A 50 -6.76 -18.08 -0.46
C GLY A 50 -7.03 -18.62 0.94
N ALA A 51 -6.36 -18.09 1.97
CA ALA A 51 -6.56 -18.53 3.34
C ALA A 51 -7.77 -17.84 4.00
N ARG A 52 -8.34 -18.51 5.02
CA ARG A 52 -9.37 -17.95 5.92
C ARG A 52 -8.77 -16.87 6.86
N HIS A 53 -7.89 -16.01 6.35
CA HIS A 53 -7.46 -14.83 7.10
C HIS A 53 -8.69 -13.93 7.31
N GLY A 54 -8.93 -13.56 8.57
CA GLY A 54 -10.23 -13.17 9.07
C GLY A 54 -10.92 -11.99 8.38
N GLU A 55 -12.26 -12.10 8.35
CA GLU A 55 -13.36 -11.10 8.39
C GLU A 55 -13.32 -9.80 7.56
N ASP A 56 -12.16 -9.20 7.26
CA ASP A 56 -12.10 -7.91 6.59
C ASP A 56 -11.98 -8.07 5.06
N GLY A 57 -13.14 -8.01 4.41
CA GLY A 57 -13.22 -8.08 2.95
C GLY A 57 -12.43 -6.98 2.24
N TRP A 58 -12.12 -5.86 2.89
CA TRP A 58 -11.39 -4.77 2.26
C TRP A 58 -9.90 -5.11 2.07
N ALA A 59 -9.25 -5.61 3.12
CA ALA A 59 -7.85 -6.05 3.07
C ALA A 59 -7.61 -7.07 1.94
N ARG A 60 -8.54 -8.01 1.76
CA ARG A 60 -8.49 -8.98 0.65
C ARG A 60 -8.54 -8.32 -0.73
N ARG A 61 -9.31 -7.24 -0.89
CA ARG A 61 -9.40 -6.49 -2.15
C ARG A 61 -8.12 -5.73 -2.43
N LEU A 62 -7.48 -5.16 -1.41
CA LEU A 62 -6.15 -4.56 -1.56
C LEU A 62 -5.11 -5.59 -2.03
N ALA A 63 -5.12 -6.80 -1.47
CA ALA A 63 -4.24 -7.88 -1.90
C ALA A 63 -4.50 -8.28 -3.37
N LEU A 64 -5.77 -8.44 -3.76
CA LEU A 64 -6.15 -8.73 -5.16
C LEU A 64 -5.70 -7.63 -6.12
N HIS A 65 -5.84 -6.36 -5.72
CA HIS A 65 -5.40 -5.23 -6.52
C HIS A 65 -3.87 -5.21 -6.68
N ALA A 66 -3.12 -5.47 -5.60
CA ALA A 66 -1.66 -5.57 -5.65
C ALA A 66 -1.18 -6.70 -6.57
N GLN A 67 -1.95 -7.79 -6.68
CA GLN A 67 -1.70 -8.90 -7.63
C GLN A 67 -2.15 -8.59 -9.07
N GLY A 68 -2.79 -7.44 -9.32
CA GLY A 68 -3.38 -7.09 -10.61
C GLY A 68 -4.65 -7.88 -10.96
N LYS A 69 -5.24 -8.59 -10.00
CA LYS A 69 -6.47 -9.38 -10.15
C LYS A 69 -7.75 -8.59 -9.91
N LEU A 70 -7.63 -7.39 -9.34
CA LEU A 70 -8.72 -6.43 -9.15
C LEU A 70 -8.28 -5.09 -9.76
N SER A 71 -9.05 -4.57 -10.70
CA SER A 71 -8.76 -3.26 -11.28
C SER A 71 -8.98 -2.14 -10.25
N TYR A 72 -8.41 -0.97 -10.53
CA TYR A 72 -8.61 0.21 -9.67
C TYR A 72 -10.09 0.62 -9.60
N ASP A 73 -10.81 0.56 -10.72
CA ASP A 73 -12.22 0.95 -10.76
C ASP A 73 -13.09 -0.02 -9.95
N GLU A 74 -12.81 -1.33 -10.01
CA GLU A 74 -13.48 -2.33 -9.17
C GLU A 74 -13.12 -2.17 -7.68
N LEU A 75 -11.86 -1.86 -7.36
CA LEU A 75 -11.43 -1.61 -5.99
C LEU A 75 -12.14 -0.38 -5.41
N LEU A 76 -12.18 0.71 -6.16
CA LEU A 76 -12.82 1.95 -5.72
C LEU A 76 -14.34 1.79 -5.58
N ALA A 77 -14.98 1.06 -6.49
CA ALA A 77 -16.41 0.77 -6.41
C ALA A 77 -16.79 -0.10 -5.21
N ALA A 78 -15.84 -0.88 -4.69
CA ALA A 78 -16.04 -1.73 -3.52
C ALA A 78 -15.74 -1.04 -2.18
N ALA A 79 -15.33 0.23 -2.19
CA ALA A 79 -15.01 0.99 -0.98
C ALA A 79 -16.29 1.53 -0.30
N ASP A 80 -16.51 1.13 0.94
CA ASP A 80 -17.70 1.48 1.73
C ASP A 80 -17.51 2.82 2.47
N ASN A 81 -16.27 3.23 2.75
CA ASN A 81 -15.97 4.44 3.53
C ASN A 81 -14.79 5.26 2.97
N ASP A 82 -14.57 6.45 3.55
CA ASP A 82 -13.52 7.38 3.10
C ASP A 82 -12.09 6.86 3.34
N GLY A 83 -11.90 5.99 4.34
CA GLY A 83 -10.62 5.32 4.59
C GLY A 83 -10.27 4.33 3.48
N GLU A 84 -11.22 3.50 3.09
CA GLU A 84 -11.05 2.54 1.99
C GLU A 84 -10.85 3.27 0.65
N ARG A 85 -11.58 4.36 0.41
CA ARG A 85 -11.34 5.23 -0.76
C ARG A 85 -9.93 5.82 -0.75
N ALA A 86 -9.45 6.29 0.41
CA ALA A 86 -8.09 6.79 0.57
C ALA A 86 -7.06 5.72 0.23
N GLU A 87 -7.19 4.52 0.76
CA GLU A 87 -6.28 3.41 0.47
C GLU A 87 -6.31 3.01 -1.01
N ALA A 88 -7.49 2.94 -1.63
CA ALA A 88 -7.62 2.64 -3.05
C ALA A 88 -6.91 3.68 -3.94
N HIS A 89 -7.11 4.97 -3.66
CA HIS A 89 -6.40 6.05 -4.34
C HIS A 89 -4.89 5.96 -4.10
N PHE A 90 -4.49 5.67 -2.87
CA PHE A 90 -3.09 5.62 -2.48
C PHE A 90 -2.33 4.52 -3.22
N TYR A 91 -2.78 3.26 -3.11
CA TYR A 91 -2.09 2.12 -3.71
C TYR A 91 -2.06 2.18 -5.25
N GLU A 92 -3.15 2.62 -5.90
CA GLU A 92 -3.13 2.83 -7.35
C GLU A 92 -2.21 4.01 -7.73
N GLY A 93 -2.22 5.09 -6.94
CA GLY A 93 -1.40 6.25 -7.19
C GLY A 93 0.09 5.93 -7.15
N LEU A 94 0.50 5.08 -6.21
CA LEU A 94 1.86 4.54 -6.12
C LEU A 94 2.24 3.77 -7.38
N ARG A 95 1.38 2.82 -7.79
CA ARG A 95 1.59 2.01 -8.99
C ARG A 95 1.77 2.88 -10.23
N ARG A 96 0.87 3.83 -10.47
CA ARG A 96 0.92 4.72 -11.64
C ARG A 96 2.17 5.59 -11.65
N TRP A 97 2.47 6.22 -10.51
CA TRP A 97 3.63 7.11 -10.42
C TRP A 97 4.94 6.35 -10.64
N ARG A 98 5.11 5.19 -9.99
CA ARG A 98 6.31 4.35 -10.18
C ARG A 98 6.43 3.82 -11.61
N SER A 99 5.32 3.52 -12.28
CA SER A 99 5.29 3.03 -13.67
C SER A 99 5.44 4.13 -14.73
N GLY A 100 5.73 5.38 -14.34
CA GLY A 100 5.96 6.50 -15.26
C GLY A 100 4.72 7.32 -15.60
N ASP A 101 3.53 6.93 -15.14
CA ASP A 101 2.32 7.74 -15.22
C ASP A 101 2.22 8.67 -13.99
N GLU A 102 3.24 9.52 -13.85
CA GLU A 102 3.43 10.43 -12.73
C GLU A 102 2.26 11.40 -12.55
N ARG A 103 1.73 11.94 -13.66
CA ARG A 103 0.63 12.90 -13.60
C ARG A 103 -0.61 12.28 -12.96
N ASN A 104 -1.03 11.10 -13.41
CA ASN A 104 -2.22 10.46 -12.85
C ASN A 104 -1.94 9.88 -11.46
N GLY A 105 -0.71 9.42 -11.19
CA GLY A 105 -0.30 8.98 -9.86
C GLY A 105 -0.42 10.10 -8.82
N LYS A 106 0.09 11.30 -9.12
CA LYS A 106 -0.05 12.48 -8.24
C LYS A 106 -1.50 12.94 -8.10
N GLU A 107 -2.30 12.83 -9.15
CA GLU A 107 -3.72 13.17 -9.05
C GLU A 107 -4.46 12.25 -8.08
N LEU A 108 -4.12 10.96 -8.07
CA LEU A 108 -4.64 10.03 -7.07
C LEU A 108 -4.18 10.38 -5.66
N MET A 109 -2.93 10.81 -5.46
CA MET A 109 -2.48 11.33 -4.16
C MET A 109 -3.29 12.54 -3.68
N ARG A 110 -3.67 13.45 -4.59
CA ARG A 110 -4.56 14.56 -4.23
C ARG A 110 -5.95 14.07 -3.82
N LYS A 111 -6.46 13.00 -4.45
CA LYS A 111 -7.71 12.37 -4.05
C LYS A 111 -7.62 11.72 -2.66
N VAL A 112 -6.47 11.15 -2.29
CA VAL A 112 -6.22 10.73 -0.89
C VAL A 112 -6.40 11.91 0.07
N LEU A 113 -5.83 13.07 -0.24
CA LEU A 113 -5.99 14.25 0.62
C LEU A 113 -7.44 14.75 0.67
N SER A 114 -8.20 14.56 -0.40
CA SER A 114 -9.61 14.98 -0.46
C SER A 114 -10.53 14.18 0.46
N THR A 115 -10.13 12.97 0.90
CA THR A 115 -10.91 12.15 1.85
C THR A 115 -10.81 12.67 3.29
N LYS A 116 -9.89 13.61 3.56
CA LYS A 116 -9.66 14.24 4.88
C LYS A 116 -9.35 13.26 6.02
N MET A 117 -8.83 12.07 5.68
CA MET A 117 -8.46 11.03 6.65
C MET A 117 -7.12 11.34 7.33
N MET A 118 -7.04 12.44 8.10
CA MET A 118 -5.78 12.96 8.67
C MET A 118 -5.10 12.02 9.68
N SER A 119 -5.79 11.00 10.20
CA SER A 119 -5.21 9.99 11.09
C SER A 119 -4.68 8.76 10.36
N PHE A 120 -4.77 8.72 9.02
CA PHE A 120 -4.38 7.57 8.20
C PHE A 120 -2.97 7.76 7.69
N PHE A 121 -2.21 6.66 7.68
CA PHE A 121 -0.84 6.67 7.21
C PHE A 121 -0.76 7.06 5.73
N GLU A 122 -1.70 6.58 4.91
CA GLU A 122 -1.83 6.88 3.49
C GLU A 122 -1.97 8.39 3.25
N TYR A 123 -2.70 9.10 4.12
CA TYR A 123 -2.88 10.55 4.03
C TYR A 123 -1.56 11.28 4.26
N ASP A 124 -0.86 10.97 5.35
CA ASP A 124 0.42 11.60 5.68
C ASP A 124 1.49 11.34 4.63
N MET A 125 1.51 10.12 4.09
CA MET A 125 2.45 9.73 3.04
C MET A 125 2.10 10.39 1.70
N ALA A 126 0.83 10.43 1.30
CA ALA A 126 0.40 11.13 0.08
C ALA A 126 0.77 12.61 0.13
N ARG A 127 0.56 13.25 1.28
CA ARG A 127 0.96 14.65 1.52
C ARG A 127 2.46 14.82 1.35
N SER A 128 3.24 14.02 2.06
CA SER A 128 4.71 14.09 2.03
C SER A 128 5.25 13.88 0.61
N TYR A 129 4.71 12.91 -0.13
CA TYR A 129 5.14 12.62 -1.50
C TYR A 129 4.80 13.77 -2.46
N LEU A 130 3.63 14.38 -2.32
CA LEU A 130 3.27 15.57 -3.10
C LEU A 130 4.17 16.77 -2.77
N GLU A 131 4.44 17.01 -1.48
CA GLU A 131 5.33 18.09 -1.03
C GLU A 131 6.77 17.90 -1.54
N TRP A 132 7.27 16.67 -1.49
CA TRP A 132 8.59 16.32 -2.01
C TRP A 132 8.65 16.21 -3.53
N ASN A 133 7.49 16.11 -4.18
CA ASN A 133 7.36 15.87 -5.61
C ASN A 133 8.13 14.61 -6.07
N GLU A 134 8.21 13.58 -5.22
CA GLU A 134 8.89 12.32 -5.50
C GLU A 134 8.29 11.16 -4.71
N LEU A 135 8.47 9.94 -5.23
CA LEU A 135 8.35 8.72 -4.43
C LEU A 135 9.73 8.37 -3.85
N PRO A 136 9.94 8.50 -2.54
CA PRO A 136 11.23 8.21 -1.93
C PRO A 136 11.55 6.73 -2.07
N GLN A 137 12.81 6.46 -2.43
CA GLN A 137 13.36 5.11 -2.50
C GLN A 137 14.03 4.69 -1.18
N ARG A 138 14.29 5.63 -0.27
CA ARG A 138 14.89 5.39 1.05
C ARG A 138 14.27 6.35 2.05
N GLY A 139 14.40 6.07 3.34
CA GLY A 139 13.97 6.99 4.38
C GLY A 139 14.65 8.35 4.19
N ARG A 140 13.86 9.42 4.07
CA ARG A 140 14.41 10.77 4.14
C ARG A 140 14.66 11.10 5.60
N PRO A 141 15.84 11.64 5.96
CA PRO A 141 16.00 12.23 7.29
C PRO A 141 14.94 13.33 7.44
N ALA A 142 14.37 13.46 8.65
CA ALA A 142 13.46 14.56 8.94
C ALA A 142 14.16 15.88 8.59
N GLY A 143 13.62 16.61 7.61
CA GLY A 143 14.10 17.95 7.29
C GLY A 143 13.96 18.83 8.53
N ARG A 144 15.01 19.59 8.86
CA ARG A 144 14.94 20.64 9.87
C ARG A 144 14.00 21.74 9.43
#